data_AF-A0A934DF89-F1
#
_entry.id   AF-A0A934DF89-F1
#
_cell.length_a   1.000
_cell.length_b   1.000
_cell.length_c   1.000
_cell.angle_alpha   90.00
_cell.angle_beta   90.00
_cell.angle_gamma   90.00
#
_symmetry.space_group_name_H-M   'P 1'
#
loop_
_entity.id
_entity.type
_entity.pdbx_description
1 polymer ?
#
loop_
_entity_poly.entity_id
_entity_poly.type
_entity_poly.pdbx_seq_one_letter_code
_entity_poly.pdbx_strand_id
1 'polypeptide(L)'
;MSPLIWTLKQAKRLIVVTVGLTVLGIGIAMIVLPGPAIVVIPVGLGILATEFVWARNLLHKIKERLPKRASKVHPTELGGN
;
A
#
# COMPACT_ATOMS: atom_id res chain seq x y z
N MET A 1 -17.70 10.14 15.95
CA MET A 1 -17.70 8.85 15.24
C MET A 1 -16.69 8.92 14.11
N SER A 2 -15.55 8.26 14.25
CA SER A 2 -14.38 8.47 13.37
C SER A 2 -14.37 7.43 12.23
N PRO A 3 -14.68 7.79 10.96
CA PRO A 3 -14.71 6.86 9.82
C PRO A 3 -13.31 6.44 9.32
N LEU A 4 -12.30 6.40 10.20
CA LEU A 4 -10.88 6.28 9.81
C LEU A 4 -10.44 4.84 9.52
N ILE A 5 -11.12 3.84 10.10
CA ILE A 5 -10.77 2.42 9.96
C ILE A 5 -11.24 1.80 8.64
N TRP A 6 -12.27 2.38 8.01
CA TRP A 6 -12.84 1.88 6.75
C TRP A 6 -11.90 2.14 5.58
N THR A 7 -11.27 3.31 5.53
CA THR A 7 -10.31 3.68 4.48
C THR A 7 -9.05 2.82 4.51
N LEU A 8 -8.59 2.37 5.68
CA LEU A 8 -7.42 1.49 5.77
C LEU A 8 -7.69 0.10 5.19
N LYS A 9 -8.89 -0.45 5.45
CA LYS A 9 -9.29 -1.75 4.90
C LYS A 9 -9.57 -1.67 3.40
N GLN A 10 -10.15 -0.56 2.93
CA GLN A 10 -10.35 -0.26 1.52
C GLN A 10 -9.01 -0.08 0.79
N ALA A 11 -8.07 0.65 1.39
CA ALA A 11 -6.72 0.80 0.87
C ALA A 11 -6.06 -0.57 0.71
N LYS A 12 -6.10 -1.43 1.75
CA LYS A 12 -5.57 -2.81 1.71
C LYS A 12 -6.22 -3.66 0.61
N ARG A 13 -7.53 -3.56 0.44
CA ARG A 13 -8.27 -4.29 -0.59
C ARG A 13 -7.87 -3.82 -1.99
N LEU A 14 -7.73 -2.51 -2.18
CA LEU A 14 -7.29 -1.93 -3.45
C LEU A 14 -5.88 -2.40 -3.82
N ILE A 15 -4.96 -2.51 -2.86
CA ILE A 15 -3.63 -3.15 -3.06
C ILE A 15 -3.77 -4.51 -3.71
N VAL A 16 -4.54 -5.38 -3.03
CA VAL A 16 -4.61 -6.79 -3.36
C VAL A 16 -5.31 -6.96 -4.71
N VAL A 17 -6.29 -6.11 -5.02
CA VAL A 17 -6.94 -6.07 -6.32
C VAL A 17 -5.97 -5.62 -7.41
N THR A 18 -5.21 -4.53 -7.20
CA THR A 18 -4.22 -4.06 -8.18
C THR A 18 -3.13 -5.11 -8.41
N VAL A 19 -2.51 -5.64 -7.36
CA VAL A 19 -1.49 -6.70 -7.46
C VAL A 19 -2.07 -7.97 -8.10
N GLY A 20 -3.29 -8.35 -7.76
CA GLY A 20 -3.96 -9.48 -8.40
C GLY A 20 -4.20 -9.25 -9.89
N LEU A 21 -4.58 -8.02 -10.28
CA LEU A 21 -4.80 -7.64 -11.67
C LEU A 21 -3.49 -7.60 -12.47
N THR A 22 -2.38 -7.16 -11.87
CA THR A 22 -1.07 -7.10 -12.54
C THR A 22 -0.51 -8.49 -12.78
N VAL A 23 -0.57 -9.36 -11.76
CA VAL A 23 -0.21 -10.77 -11.90
C VAL A 23 -1.10 -11.48 -12.93
N LEU A 24 -2.41 -11.21 -12.92
CA LEU A 24 -3.34 -11.74 -13.91
C LEU A 24 -3.01 -11.27 -15.33
N GLY A 25 -2.68 -9.99 -15.51
CA GLY A 25 -2.24 -9.42 -16.77
C GLY A 25 -0.96 -10.06 -17.30
N ILE A 26 0.01 -10.32 -16.42
CA ILE A 26 1.25 -11.04 -16.77
C ILE A 26 0.93 -12.50 -17.18
N GLY A 27 0.05 -13.18 -16.45
CA GLY A 27 -0.40 -14.53 -16.79
C GLY A 27 -1.11 -14.61 -18.14
N ILE A 28 -1.98 -13.64 -18.44
CA ILE A 28 -2.63 -13.52 -19.76
C ILE A 28 -1.58 -13.23 -20.83
N ALA A 29 -0.63 -12.33 -20.58
CA ALA A 29 0.44 -12.02 -21.53
C ALA A 29 1.30 -13.25 -21.88
N MET A 30 1.59 -14.13 -20.91
CA MET A 30 2.29 -15.40 -21.14
C MET A 30 1.50 -16.39 -22.00
N ILE A 31 0.16 -16.35 -21.96
CA ILE A 31 -0.70 -17.22 -22.76
C ILE A 31 -0.86 -16.69 -24.20
N VAL A 32 -0.94 -15.36 -24.37
CA VAL A 32 -1.29 -14.75 -25.65
C VAL A 32 -0.08 -14.60 -26.60
N LEU A 33 1.17 -14.71 -26.13
CA LEU A 33 2.34 -14.39 -26.95
C LEU A 33 3.38 -15.52 -27.03
N PRO A 34 3.49 -16.13 -28.20
CA PRO A 34 4.59 -15.77 -29.11
C PRO A 34 4.02 -14.94 -30.27
N GLY A 35 3.99 -13.60 -30.13
CA GLY A 35 3.37 -12.76 -31.18
C GLY A 35 3.38 -11.24 -30.90
N PRO A 36 2.41 -10.67 -30.17
CA PRO A 36 2.31 -9.20 -30.03
C PRO A 36 3.10 -8.52 -28.88
N ALA A 37 4.44 -8.57 -28.89
CA ALA A 37 5.30 -7.94 -27.86
C ALA A 37 5.08 -6.43 -27.67
N ILE A 38 4.60 -5.74 -28.71
CA ILE A 38 4.40 -4.28 -28.71
C ILE A 38 3.26 -3.83 -27.79
N VAL A 39 2.25 -4.67 -27.54
CA VAL A 39 1.14 -4.34 -26.64
C VAL A 39 1.51 -4.60 -25.18
N VAL A 40 2.31 -5.66 -24.94
CA VAL A 40 2.70 -6.06 -23.59
C VAL A 40 3.64 -5.07 -22.93
N ILE A 41 4.56 -4.45 -23.67
CA ILE A 41 5.53 -3.46 -23.15
C ILE A 41 4.84 -2.23 -22.51
N PRO A 42 3.97 -1.47 -23.20
CA PRO A 42 3.30 -0.31 -22.60
C PRO A 42 2.33 -0.70 -21.49
N VAL A 43 1.67 -1.87 -21.60
CA VAL A 43 0.80 -2.40 -20.53
C VAL A 43 1.60 -2.73 -19.28
N GLY A 44 2.72 -3.45 -19.43
CA GLY A 44 3.63 -3.78 -18.33
C GLY A 44 4.24 -2.53 -17.68
N LEU A 45 4.62 -1.53 -18.48
CA LEU A 45 5.13 -0.25 -17.98
C LEU A 45 4.06 0.56 -17.22
N GLY A 46 2.82 0.62 -17.73
CA GLY A 46 1.71 1.31 -17.04
C GLY A 46 1.36 0.66 -15.71
N ILE A 47 1.43 -0.67 -15.66
CA ILE A 47 1.29 -1.47 -14.44
C ILE A 47 2.40 -1.15 -13.45
N LEU A 48 3.68 -1.24 -13.86
CA LEU A 48 4.82 -0.94 -13.00
C LEU A 48 4.74 0.49 -12.41
N ALA A 49 4.37 1.46 -13.24
CA ALA A 49 4.21 2.86 -12.82
C ALA A 49 3.13 3.02 -11.73
N THR A 50 2.00 2.32 -11.89
CA THR A 50 0.90 2.33 -10.92
C THR A 50 1.31 1.69 -9.60
N GLU A 51 2.02 0.56 -9.65
CA GLU A 51 2.51 -0.14 -8.45
C GLU A 51 3.55 0.69 -7.69
N PHE A 52 4.43 1.42 -8.37
CA PHE A 52 5.46 2.27 -7.74
C PHE A 52 4.90 3.42 -6.92
N VAL A 53 3.92 4.15 -7.46
CA VAL A 53 3.24 5.24 -6.75
C VAL A 53 2.55 4.70 -5.50
N TRP A 54 1.95 3.51 -5.62
CA TRP A 54 1.21 2.88 -4.56
C TRP A 54 2.13 2.32 -3.44
N ALA A 55 3.26 1.69 -3.79
CA ALA A 55 4.28 1.24 -2.83
C ALA A 55 4.87 2.39 -2.00
N ARG A 56 5.11 3.54 -2.65
CA ARG A 56 5.61 4.75 -1.97
C ARG A 56 4.61 5.29 -0.95
N ASN A 57 3.32 5.24 -1.27
CA ASN A 57 2.26 5.66 -0.36
C ASN A 57 2.08 4.68 0.83
N LEU A 58 2.27 3.38 0.60
CA LEU A 58 2.28 2.38 1.67
C LEU A 58 3.44 2.60 2.65
N LEU A 59 4.65 2.81 2.13
CA LEU A 59 5.83 3.10 2.96
C LEU A 59 5.61 4.37 3.79
N HIS A 60 4.98 5.40 3.21
CA HIS A 60 4.62 6.60 3.95
C HIS A 60 3.64 6.30 5.10
N LYS A 61 2.59 5.51 4.84
CA LYS A 61 1.62 5.09 5.86
C LYS A 61 2.22 4.21 6.96
N ILE A 62 3.24 3.41 6.64
CA ILE A 62 3.96 2.62 7.64
C ILE A 62 4.82 3.55 8.51
N LYS A 63 5.47 4.53 7.90
CA LYS A 63 6.30 5.53 8.59
C LYS A 63 5.48 6.45 9.51
N GLU A 64 4.21 6.70 9.18
CA GLU A 64 3.25 7.44 10.02
C GLU A 64 2.79 6.68 11.27
N ARG A 65 3.16 5.39 11.42
CA ARG A 65 2.98 4.67 12.68
C ARG A 65 4.21 4.84 13.56
N LEU A 66 4.43 6.05 14.05
CA LEU A 66 5.26 6.23 15.22
C LEU A 66 4.61 5.44 16.37
N PRO A 67 5.30 4.44 16.97
CA PRO A 67 4.83 3.83 18.19
C PRO A 67 4.80 4.96 19.23
N LYS A 68 3.62 5.52 19.50
CA LYS A 68 3.35 6.31 20.70
C LYS A 68 3.57 5.38 21.90
N ARG A 69 4.83 5.21 22.28
CA ARG A 69 5.26 4.44 23.45
C ARG A 69 6.17 5.22 24.38
N ALA A 70 6.30 6.53 24.19
CA ALA A 70 7.22 7.36 24.99
C ALA A 70 6.57 8.61 25.60
N SER A 71 5.31 8.53 26.02
CA SER A 71 4.72 9.61 26.82
C SER A 71 3.59 9.13 27.71
N LYS A 72 3.94 8.24 28.63
CA LYS A 72 3.35 8.16 29.98
C LYS A 72 4.41 7.70 30.98
N VAL A 73 5.48 8.49 31.14
CA VAL A 73 6.20 8.51 32.42
C VAL A 73 5.65 9.73 33.13
N HIS A 74 4.74 9.47 34.07
CA HIS A 74 4.19 10.45 34.99
C HIS A 74 5.34 10.89 35.92
N PRO A 75 5.79 12.15 35.90
CA PRO A 75 6.50 12.73 37.02
C PRO A 75 5.43 13.12 38.04
N THR A 76 5.02 12.21 38.91
CA THR A 76 4.35 12.59 40.16
C THR A 76 5.43 12.95 41.17
N GLU A 77 5.97 14.15 41.03
CA GLU A 77 6.29 14.99 42.17
C GLU A 77 5.11 15.96 42.32
N LEU A 78 4.28 15.83 43.35
CA LEU A 78 3.53 16.94 43.98
C LEU A 78 2.84 16.47 45.28
N GLY A 79 3.36 16.94 46.43
CA GLY A 79 2.62 17.18 47.70
C GLY A 79 2.37 15.94 48.58
N GLY A 80 2.88 15.81 49.80
CA GLY A 80 3.14 16.87 50.77
C GLY A 80 1.82 17.37 51.34
N ASN A 81 1.26 16.61 52.30
CA ASN A 81 0.40 17.01 53.42
C ASN A 81 0.27 15.82 54.37
#